data_AF-A0A0Q4UNB2-F1
#
_entry.id   AF-A0A0Q4UNB2-F1
#
_cell.length_a   1.000
_cell.length_b   1.000
_cell.length_c   1.000
_cell.angle_alpha   90.00
_cell.angle_beta   90.00
_cell.angle_gamma   90.00
#
_symmetry.space_group_name_H-M   'P 1'
#
loop_
_entity.id
_entity.type
_entity.pdbx_description
1 polymer ?
#
loop_
_entity_poly.entity_id
_entity_poly.type
_entity_poly.pdbx_seq_one_letter_code
_entity_poly.pdbx_strand_id
1 'polypeptide(L)'
;MTSKAYHLVAGGFAGMTAPFGVHPKDRVRAAAYRDEAVRQGVTWAEAEQDIRTYLTKEGCTTEMIQSEVNRARPLLQPWLS
;
A
#
# COMPACT_ATOMS: atom_id res chain seq x y z
N MET A 1 5.20 8.96 -10.41
CA MET A 1 5.85 9.47 -9.18
C MET A 1 5.14 8.84 -8.00
N THR A 2 5.84 8.59 -6.90
CA THR A 2 5.24 8.05 -5.67
C THR A 2 4.73 9.19 -4.78
N SER A 3 3.76 8.91 -3.92
CA SER A 3 3.18 9.88 -3.00
C SER A 3 4.14 10.26 -1.86
N LYS A 4 3.75 11.25 -1.06
CA LYS A 4 4.48 11.63 0.17
C LYS A 4 4.43 10.54 1.25
N ALA A 5 3.42 9.66 1.23
CA ALA A 5 3.27 8.55 2.18
C ALA A 5 4.06 7.29 1.77
N TYR A 6 4.66 7.27 0.57
CA TYR A 6 5.31 6.08 -0.02
C TYR A 6 6.32 5.40 0.91
N HIS A 7 7.06 6.17 1.72
CA HIS A 7 8.06 5.64 2.64
C HIS A 7 7.51 4.62 3.66
N LEU A 8 6.19 4.58 3.89
CA LEU A 8 5.52 3.63 4.79
C LEU A 8 4.89 2.43 4.07
N VAL A 9 4.79 2.44 2.73
CA VAL A 9 4.03 1.43 1.97
C VAL A 9 4.55 0.00 2.20
N ALA A 10 5.88 -0.15 2.31
CA ALA A 10 6.55 -1.42 2.57
C ALA A 10 6.08 -2.08 3.88
N GLY A 11 5.67 -1.28 4.86
CA GLY A 11 5.19 -1.78 6.14
C GLY A 11 3.93 -2.64 6.01
N GLY A 12 3.06 -2.34 5.04
CA GLY A 12 1.89 -3.16 4.74
C GLY A 12 2.23 -4.55 4.20
N PHE A 13 3.45 -4.74 3.68
CA PHE A 13 3.97 -5.98 3.10
C PHE A 13 5.07 -6.63 3.96
N ALA A 14 5.15 -6.29 5.25
CA ALA A 14 6.21 -6.72 6.17
C ALA A 14 7.64 -6.36 5.70
N GLY A 15 7.81 -5.36 4.84
CA GLY A 15 9.09 -5.01 4.21
C GLY A 15 9.56 -6.02 3.16
N MET A 16 8.68 -6.91 2.71
CA MET A 16 8.93 -7.94 1.70
C MET A 16 7.76 -7.93 0.69
N THR A 17 7.27 -9.10 0.29
CA THR A 17 6.12 -9.26 -0.60
C THR A 17 4.96 -9.98 0.10
N ALA A 18 4.87 -9.87 1.43
CA ALA A 18 3.81 -10.52 2.21
C ALA A 18 2.44 -9.89 1.89
N PRO A 19 1.33 -10.66 1.92
CA PRO A 19 0.01 -10.13 1.62
C PRO A 19 -0.36 -8.89 2.45
N PHE A 20 -0.79 -7.82 1.78
CA PHE A 20 -1.01 -6.51 2.36
C PHE A 20 -1.97 -6.55 3.56
N GLY A 21 -1.48 -6.17 4.74
CA GLY A 21 -2.31 -6.07 5.94
C GLY A 21 -2.96 -7.38 6.40
N VAL A 22 -2.42 -8.55 6.04
CA VAL A 22 -2.99 -9.84 6.47
C VAL A 22 -2.58 -10.19 7.90
N HIS A 23 -1.28 -10.14 8.21
CA HIS A 23 -0.79 -10.42 9.56
C HIS A 23 -1.06 -9.25 10.51
N PRO A 24 -1.35 -9.47 11.82
CA PRO A 24 -1.68 -8.39 12.76
C PRO A 24 -0.65 -7.25 12.81
N LYS A 25 0.65 -7.56 12.73
CA LYS A 25 1.71 -6.54 12.69
C LYS A 25 1.69 -5.71 11.40
N ASP A 26 1.29 -6.32 10.29
CA ASP A 26 1.23 -5.64 9.00
C ASP A 26 -0.04 -4.81 8.87
N ARG A 27 -1.12 -5.17 9.56
CA ARG A 27 -2.30 -4.31 9.72
C ARG A 27 -1.97 -2.99 10.39
N VAL A 28 -1.19 -3.04 11.48
CA VAL A 28 -0.77 -1.82 12.20
C VAL A 28 0.09 -0.94 11.30
N ARG A 29 1.02 -1.54 10.54
CA ARG A 29 1.87 -0.80 9.61
C ARG A 29 1.11 -0.28 8.39
N ALA A 30 0.17 -1.05 7.84
CA ALA A 30 -0.73 -0.62 6.78
C ALA A 30 -1.63 0.54 7.24
N ALA A 31 -2.09 0.52 8.51
CA ALA A 31 -2.80 1.63 9.11
C ALA A 31 -1.91 2.88 9.24
N ALA A 32 -0.63 2.73 9.61
CA ALA A 32 0.31 3.85 9.65
C ALA A 32 0.51 4.48 8.25
N TYR A 33 0.63 3.65 7.20
CA TYR A 33 0.65 4.14 5.82
C TYR A 33 -0.64 4.88 5.46
N ARG A 34 -1.81 4.32 5.77
CA ARG A 34 -3.12 4.94 5.52
C ARG A 34 -3.25 6.29 6.22
N ASP A 35 -2.93 6.36 7.51
CA ASP A 35 -3.10 7.57 8.30
C ASP A 35 -2.20 8.70 7.78
N GLU A 36 -0.97 8.38 7.37
CA GLU A 36 -0.08 9.33 6.70
C GLU A 36 -0.62 9.74 5.31
N ALA A 37 -1.15 8.79 4.54
CA ALA A 37 -1.77 9.05 3.23
C ALA A 37 -2.96 10.03 3.36
N VAL A 38 -3.84 9.82 4.34
CA VAL A 38 -4.95 10.73 4.66
C VAL A 38 -4.41 12.11 5.04
N ARG A 39 -3.43 12.18 5.94
CA ARG A 39 -2.84 13.44 6.41
C ARG A 39 -2.21 14.26 5.28
N GLN A 40 -1.65 13.58 4.29
CA GLN A 40 -0.96 14.20 3.14
C GLN A 40 -1.91 14.48 1.96
N GLY A 41 -3.20 14.14 2.08
CA GLY A 41 -4.18 14.33 1.00
C GLY A 41 -3.94 13.40 -0.20
N VAL A 42 -3.37 12.22 0.03
CA VAL A 42 -3.11 11.23 -1.01
C VAL A 42 -4.44 10.62 -1.48
N THR A 43 -4.62 10.58 -2.79
CA THR A 43 -5.78 9.95 -3.44
C THR A 43 -5.63 8.43 -3.51
N TRP A 44 -6.73 7.71 -3.76
CA TRP A 44 -6.62 6.27 -4.02
C TRP A 44 -5.69 5.96 -5.21
N ALA A 45 -5.73 6.76 -6.28
CA ALA A 45 -4.89 6.54 -7.46
C ALA A 45 -3.39 6.64 -7.14
N GLU A 46 -3.00 7.58 -6.28
CA GLU A 46 -1.61 7.73 -5.83
C GLU A 46 -1.19 6.60 -4.89
N ALA A 47 -2.07 6.15 -3.98
CA ALA A 47 -1.79 5.02 -3.11
C ALA A 47 -1.68 3.69 -3.89
N GLU A 48 -2.52 3.50 -4.90
CA GLU A 48 -2.42 2.38 -5.84
C GLU A 48 -1.05 2.43 -6.56
N GLN A 49 -0.62 3.61 -7.00
CA GLN A 49 0.68 3.79 -7.64
C GLN A 49 1.85 3.49 -6.70
N ASP A 50 1.77 3.86 -5.42
CA ASP A 50 2.76 3.52 -4.41
C ASP A 50 2.92 2.00 -4.26
N ILE A 51 1.80 1.28 -4.13
CA ILE A 51 1.77 -0.18 -4.01
C ILE A 51 2.39 -0.82 -5.25
N ARG A 52 1.97 -0.41 -6.45
CA ARG A 52 2.51 -0.90 -7.72
C ARG A 52 4.03 -0.65 -7.79
N THR A 53 4.47 0.57 -7.51
CA THR A 53 5.90 0.93 -7.54
C THR A 53 6.73 0.13 -6.54
N TYR A 54 6.22 -0.10 -5.33
CA TYR A 54 6.91 -0.93 -4.35
C TYR A 54 7.07 -2.37 -4.83
N LEU A 55 5.96 -3.03 -5.18
CA LEU A 55 5.98 -4.43 -5.58
C LEU A 55 6.73 -4.69 -6.89
N THR A 56 6.73 -3.73 -7.83
CA THR A 56 7.59 -3.81 -9.02
C THR A 56 9.07 -3.80 -8.65
N LYS A 57 9.50 -2.99 -7.66
CA LYS A 57 10.90 -2.99 -7.19
C LYS A 57 11.28 -4.30 -6.51
N GLU A 58 10.33 -4.94 -5.83
CA GLU A 58 10.50 -6.27 -5.23
C GLU A 58 10.42 -7.42 -6.25
N GLY A 59 10.25 -7.13 -7.55
CA GLY A 59 10.25 -8.14 -8.61
C GLY A 59 8.93 -8.92 -8.77
N CYS A 60 7.83 -8.45 -8.20
CA CYS A 60 6.52 -9.07 -8.35
C CYS A 60 6.01 -8.98 -9.80
N THR A 61 5.28 -10.01 -10.24
CA THR A 61 4.62 -9.99 -11.55
C THR A 61 3.40 -9.06 -11.55
N THR A 62 2.93 -8.68 -12.74
CA THR A 62 1.73 -7.85 -12.90
C THR A 62 0.50 -8.46 -12.22
N GLU A 63 0.34 -9.78 -12.26
CA GLU A 63 -0.77 -10.51 -11.64
C GLU A 63 -0.69 -10.45 -10.11
N MET A 64 0.50 -10.65 -9.55
CA MET A 64 0.74 -10.53 -8.10
C MET A 64 0.42 -9.10 -7.63
N ILE A 65 0.92 -8.10 -8.36
CA ILE A 65 0.66 -6.69 -8.07
C ILE A 65 -0.85 -6.40 -8.10
N GLN A 66 -1.56 -6.88 -9.12
CA GLN A 66 -3.00 -6.66 -9.23
C GLN A 66 -3.78 -7.31 -8.08
N SER A 67 -3.37 -8.51 -7.65
CA SER A 67 -3.96 -9.19 -6.50
C SER A 67 -3.80 -8.38 -5.20
N GLU A 68 -2.61 -7.81 -5.00
CA GLU A 68 -2.33 -7.00 -3.80
C GLU A 68 -2.98 -5.61 -3.85
N VAL A 69 -3.10 -4.99 -5.02
CA VAL A 69 -3.92 -3.77 -5.20
C VAL A 69 -5.38 -4.04 -4.82
N ASN A 70 -5.95 -5.17 -5.27
CA ASN A 70 -7.32 -5.55 -4.93
C ASN A 70 -7.48 -5.79 -3.42
N ARG A 71 -6.47 -6.37 -2.77
CA ARG A 71 -6.44 -6.58 -1.31
C ARG A 71 -6.36 -5.27 -0.53
N ALA A 72 -5.52 -4.34 -0.97
CA ALA A 72 -5.31 -3.07 -0.31
C ALA A 72 -6.50 -2.11 -0.48
N ARG A 73 -7.21 -2.18 -1.61
CA ARG A 73 -8.34 -1.31 -1.94
C ARG A 73 -9.38 -1.15 -0.83
N PRO A 74 -10.03 -2.21 -0.29
CA PRO A 74 -11.02 -2.06 0.77
C PRO A 74 -10.43 -1.52 2.09
N LEU A 75 -9.11 -1.60 2.29
CA LEU A 75 -8.43 -1.12 3.50
C LEU A 75 -8.07 0.37 3.42
N LEU A 76 -7.87 0.89 2.21
CA LEU A 76 -7.35 2.23 1.96
C LEU A 76 -8.39 3.14 1.30
N GLN A 77 -9.02 2.70 0.20
CA GLN A 77 -9.87 3.54 -0.64
C GLN A 77 -10.99 4.28 0.11
N PRO A 78 -11.68 3.69 1.12
CA PRO A 78 -12.72 4.43 1.86
C PRO A 78 -12.23 5.68 2.60
N TRP A 79 -10.92 5.82 2.78
CA TRP A 79 -10.29 6.91 3.52
C TRP A 79 -9.58 7.93 2.62
N LEU A 80 -9.40 7.60 1.34
CA LEU A 80 -8.63 8.40 0.40
C LEU A 80 -9.59 9.01 -0.62
N SER A 81 -9.37 10.29 -0.94
CA SER A 81 -10.18 11.06 -1.90
C SER A 81 -10.09 10.51 -3.33
#